data_AF-G9L5J3-F1
#
_entry.id   AF-G9L5J3-F1
#
_cell.length_a   1.000
_cell.length_b   1.000
_cell.length_c   1.000
_cell.angle_alpha   90.00
_cell.angle_beta   90.00
_cell.angle_gamma   90.00
#
_symmetry.space_group_name_H-M   'P 1'
#
loop_
_entity.id
_entity.type
_entity.pdbx_description
1 polymer ?
#
loop_
_entity_poly.entity_id
_entity_poly.type
_entity_poly.pdbx_seq_one_letter_code
_entity_poly.pdbx_strand_id
1 'polypeptide(L)'
;VHNTAFNRGKLRNVGFWEAMQEEEWDCLFFHDVNLLPEDDRNLYICDIFPAHVSVAIDKFDYKLPYRGYLGGVFALRPIHYLKINGFPNSYQGWDLEDHDIAA
;
A
#
# COMPACT_ATOMS: atom_id res chain seq x y z
N VAL A 1 12.29 -25.69 2.04
CA VAL A 1 11.80 -24.33 1.75
C VAL A 1 13.01 -23.51 1.32
N HIS A 2 13.09 -23.10 0.05
CA HIS A 2 14.13 -22.15 -0.34
C HIS A 2 13.86 -20.84 0.40
N ASN A 3 14.83 -20.36 1.18
CA ASN A 3 14.68 -19.23 2.08
C ASN A 3 14.84 -17.90 1.30
N THR A 4 13.96 -17.69 0.31
CA THR A 4 13.92 -16.44 -0.46
C THR A 4 13.28 -15.36 0.40
N ALA A 5 13.91 -14.19 0.48
CA ALA A 5 13.35 -13.06 1.19
C ALA A 5 11.97 -12.67 0.63
N PHE A 6 11.08 -12.24 1.53
CA PHE A 6 9.80 -11.67 1.16
C PHE A 6 10.00 -10.41 0.30
N ASN A 7 9.10 -10.18 -0.66
CA ASN A 7 9.13 -9.00 -1.51
C ASN A 7 7.71 -8.42 -1.60
N ARG A 8 7.43 -7.47 -0.70
CA ARG A 8 6.10 -6.87 -0.56
C ARG A 8 5.69 -6.11 -1.81
N GLY A 9 6.59 -5.26 -2.35
CA GLY A 9 6.34 -4.48 -3.57
C GLY A 9 5.98 -5.37 -4.77
N LYS A 10 6.72 -6.45 -5.00
CA LYS A 10 6.43 -7.39 -6.08
C LYS A 10 5.08 -8.08 -5.93
N LEU A 11 4.72 -8.49 -4.70
CA LEU A 11 3.42 -9.11 -4.45
C LEU A 11 2.26 -8.12 -4.65
N ARG A 12 2.46 -6.84 -4.30
CA ARG A 12 1.50 -5.76 -4.59
C ARG A 12 1.32 -5.58 -6.10
N ASN A 13 2.40 -5.60 -6.88
CA ASN A 13 2.34 -5.57 -8.35
C ASN A 13 1.56 -6.75 -8.94
N VAL A 14 1.82 -7.96 -8.44
CA VAL A 14 1.07 -9.16 -8.86
C VAL A 14 -0.42 -9.00 -8.53
N GLY A 15 -0.75 -8.61 -7.30
CA GLY A 15 -2.12 -8.40 -6.88
C GLY A 15 -2.87 -7.38 -7.74
N PHE A 16 -2.22 -6.27 -8.11
CA PHE A 16 -2.78 -5.31 -9.06
C PHE A 16 -3.10 -5.97 -10.41
N TRP A 17 -2.11 -6.65 -11.01
CA TRP A 17 -2.29 -7.25 -12.33
C TRP A 17 -3.39 -8.31 -12.35
N GLU A 18 -3.44 -9.19 -11.36
CA GLU A 18 -4.47 -10.22 -11.27
C GLU A 18 -5.85 -9.61 -11.03
N ALA A 19 -5.98 -8.63 -10.12
CA ALA A 19 -7.26 -7.98 -9.83
C ALA A 19 -7.84 -7.25 -11.05
N MET A 20 -7.00 -6.56 -11.83
CA MET A 20 -7.44 -5.87 -13.06
C MET A 20 -7.89 -6.84 -14.17
N GLN A 21 -7.50 -8.12 -14.11
CA GLN A 21 -7.96 -9.14 -15.05
C GLN A 21 -9.31 -9.73 -14.65
N GLU A 22 -9.65 -9.70 -13.37
CA GLU A 22 -10.94 -10.17 -12.85
C GLU A 22 -12.05 -9.14 -13.07
N GLU A 23 -11.78 -7.86 -12.78
CA GLU A 23 -12.76 -6.78 -12.89
C GLU A 23 -12.09 -5.41 -13.15
N GLU A 24 -12.87 -4.48 -13.70
CA GLU A 24 -12.47 -3.08 -13.86
C GLU A 24 -12.61 -2.29 -12.54
N TRP A 25 -11.83 -2.68 -11.53
CA TRP A 25 -11.81 -1.96 -10.25
C TRP A 25 -11.35 -0.51 -10.43
N ASP A 26 -12.02 0.43 -9.78
CA ASP A 26 -11.70 1.86 -9.82
C ASP A 26 -10.90 2.33 -8.60
N CYS A 27 -10.74 1.47 -7.59
CA CYS A 27 -10.04 1.75 -6.35
C CYS A 27 -9.22 0.56 -5.87
N LEU A 28 -7.98 0.82 -5.48
CA LEU A 28 -7.05 -0.18 -4.96
C LEU A 28 -6.67 0.17 -3.53
N PHE A 29 -6.76 -0.80 -2.64
CA PHE A 29 -6.20 -0.73 -1.30
C PHE A 29 -5.06 -1.73 -1.18
N PHE A 30 -3.86 -1.23 -0.89
CA PHE A 30 -2.75 -2.07 -0.49
C PHE A 30 -2.69 -2.08 1.02
N HIS A 31 -2.89 -3.26 1.61
CA HIS A 31 -3.22 -3.39 3.00
C HIS A 31 -2.37 -4.46 3.67
N ASP A 32 -1.56 -4.06 4.66
CA ASP A 32 -0.83 -5.02 5.48
C ASP A 32 -1.82 -5.83 6.34
N VAL A 33 -1.74 -7.16 6.30
CA VAL A 33 -2.73 -8.08 6.91
C VAL A 33 -2.85 -7.96 8.43
N ASN A 34 -1.86 -7.35 9.08
CA ASN A 34 -1.79 -7.20 10.54
C ASN A 34 -2.28 -5.83 11.04
N LEU A 35 -2.91 -5.01 10.19
CA LEU A 35 -3.54 -3.76 10.58
C LEU A 35 -5.05 -3.92 10.57
N LEU A 36 -5.74 -3.28 11.52
CA LEU A 36 -7.19 -3.21 11.56
C LEU A 36 -7.58 -1.75 11.81
N PRO A 37 -8.55 -1.18 11.07
CA PRO A 37 -9.06 0.15 11.40
C PRO A 37 -9.83 0.10 12.72
N GLU A 38 -9.51 0.99 13.65
CA GLU A 38 -10.19 1.09 14.94
C GLU A 38 -11.46 1.97 14.90
N ASP A 39 -11.65 2.69 13.79
CA ASP A 39 -12.73 3.66 13.60
C ASP A 39 -13.40 3.45 12.24
N ASP A 40 -14.72 3.24 12.24
CA ASP A 40 -15.52 2.98 11.04
C ASP A 40 -15.68 4.23 10.14
N ARG A 41 -15.27 5.41 10.64
CA ARG A 41 -15.18 6.64 9.85
C ARG A 41 -13.94 6.67 8.95
N ASN A 42 -13.00 5.74 9.12
CA ASN A 42 -11.91 5.52 8.17
C ASN A 42 -12.42 4.73 6.95
N LEU A 43 -13.07 5.44 6.04
CA LEU A 43 -13.75 4.83 4.90
C LEU A 43 -12.77 4.24 3.87
N TYR A 44 -13.04 3.02 3.43
CA TYR A 44 -12.24 2.33 2.42
C TYR A 44 -12.69 2.70 1.01
N ILE A 45 -12.49 3.97 0.66
CA ILE A 45 -12.83 4.54 -0.64
C ILE A 45 -11.65 5.33 -1.21
N CYS A 46 -11.54 5.39 -2.55
CA CYS A 46 -10.52 6.21 -3.21
C CYS A 46 -11.08 7.60 -3.53
N ASP A 47 -10.27 8.62 -3.23
CA ASP A 47 -10.53 9.99 -3.67
C ASP A 47 -9.81 10.29 -5.01
N ILE A 48 -9.84 11.55 -5.45
CA ILE A 48 -9.10 12.07 -6.62
C ILE A 48 -7.58 12.03 -6.42
N PHE A 49 -7.09 11.95 -5.18
CA PHE A 49 -5.68 11.81 -4.84
C PHE A 49 -5.44 10.49 -4.09
N PRO A 50 -4.23 9.89 -4.19
CA PRO A 50 -3.84 8.79 -3.32
C PRO A 50 -3.99 9.16 -1.84
N ALA A 51 -4.42 8.21 -1.03
CA ALA A 51 -4.68 8.41 0.40
C ALA A 51 -3.88 7.43 1.25
N HIS A 52 -3.16 7.92 2.25
CA HIS A 52 -2.62 7.10 3.34
C HIS A 52 -3.69 6.97 4.42
N VAL A 53 -4.18 5.76 4.67
CA VAL A 53 -5.34 5.54 5.57
C VAL A 53 -4.94 4.95 6.92
N SER A 54 -3.69 4.51 7.09
CA SER A 54 -3.13 4.06 8.36
C SER A 54 -2.21 5.12 8.98
N VAL A 55 -2.72 6.34 9.17
CA VAL A 55 -1.93 7.50 9.65
C VAL A 55 -1.62 7.48 11.15
N ALA A 56 -2.40 6.71 11.93
CA ALA A 56 -2.30 6.63 13.38
C ALA A 56 -2.42 5.15 13.80
N ILE A 57 -1.27 4.49 13.91
CA ILE A 57 -1.15 3.07 14.30
C ILE A 57 -0.71 3.00 15.76
N ASP A 58 -1.30 2.08 16.54
CA ASP A 58 -1.01 1.84 17.96
C ASP A 58 0.49 1.65 18.27
N LYS A 59 1.20 0.88 17.42
CA LYS A 59 2.65 0.64 17.50
C LYS A 59 3.49 1.91 17.46
N PHE A 60 2.94 3.01 16.91
CA PHE A 60 3.58 4.31 16.82
C PHE A 60 2.93 5.35 17.74
N ASP A 61 2.26 4.92 18.81
CA ASP A 61 1.54 5.77 19.75
C ASP A 61 0.53 6.70 19.05
N TYR A 62 -0.13 6.18 18.00
CA TYR A 62 -1.08 6.93 17.17
C TYR A 62 -0.48 8.20 16.53
N LYS A 63 0.83 8.20 16.27
CA LYS A 63 1.54 9.29 15.60
C LYS A 63 2.16 8.79 14.30
N LEU A 64 2.15 9.64 13.28
CA LEU A 64 2.85 9.36 12.04
C LEU A 64 4.37 9.34 12.33
N PRO A 65 5.11 8.28 11.95
CA PRO A 65 6.54 8.16 12.26
C PRO A 65 7.39 9.33 11.75
N TYR A 66 7.10 9.78 10.52
CA TYR A 66 7.72 10.95 9.88
C TYR A 66 6.85 11.43 8.71
N ARG A 67 7.08 12.68 8.27
CA ARG A 67 6.39 13.24 7.10
C ARG A 67 6.74 12.44 5.85
N GLY A 68 5.73 11.95 5.13
CA GLY A 68 5.93 11.10 3.95
C GLY A 68 6.00 9.60 4.24
N TYR A 69 5.75 9.16 5.47
CA TYR A 69 5.55 7.73 5.76
C TYR A 69 4.31 7.21 5.02
N LEU A 70 4.46 6.13 4.24
CA LEU A 70 3.39 5.50 3.44
C LEU A 70 3.21 4.00 3.75
N GLY A 71 3.77 3.52 4.86
CA GLY A 71 3.62 2.12 5.26
C GLY A 71 2.24 1.79 5.81
N GLY A 72 1.96 0.49 5.91
CA GLY A 72 0.70 -0.04 6.43
C GLY A 72 -0.39 -0.16 5.36
N VAL A 73 -1.26 0.84 5.28
CA VAL A 73 -2.42 0.85 4.38
C VAL A 73 -2.50 2.17 3.63
N PHE A 74 -2.55 2.07 2.30
CA PHE A 74 -2.80 3.21 1.43
C PHE A 74 -3.67 2.81 0.25
N ALA A 75 -4.35 3.81 -0.31
CA ALA A 75 -5.31 3.66 -1.37
C ALA A 75 -4.99 4.57 -2.55
N LEU A 76 -5.26 4.08 -3.76
CA LEU A 76 -5.15 4.87 -4.97
C LEU A 76 -5.97 4.27 -6.10
N ARG A 77 -6.34 5.12 -7.06
CA ARG A 77 -6.96 4.68 -8.31
C ARG A 77 -5.95 3.97 -9.20
N PRO A 78 -6.35 2.99 -10.02
CA PRO A 78 -5.47 2.32 -10.99
C PRO A 78 -4.68 3.28 -11.88
N ILE A 79 -5.30 4.40 -12.29
CA ILE A 79 -4.61 5.42 -13.11
C ILE A 79 -3.38 6.01 -12.41
N HIS A 80 -3.43 6.19 -11.09
CA HIS A 80 -2.28 6.67 -10.32
C HIS A 80 -1.22 5.57 -10.21
N TYR A 81 -1.64 4.32 -9.99
CA TYR A 81 -0.75 3.18 -9.88
C TYR A 81 0.05 2.93 -11.18
N LEU A 82 -0.63 3.01 -12.33
CA LEU A 82 0.01 2.91 -13.65
C LEU A 82 0.93 4.11 -13.92
N LYS A 83 0.54 5.32 -13.50
CA LYS A 83 1.36 6.53 -13.68
C LYS A 83 2.69 6.47 -12.94
N ILE A 84 2.75 5.81 -11.79
CA ILE A 84 3.99 5.60 -11.02
C ILE A 84 4.74 4.32 -11.41
N ASN A 85 4.24 3.56 -12.40
CA ASN A 85 4.81 2.28 -12.82
C ASN A 85 4.87 1.21 -11.70
N GLY A 86 3.88 1.23 -10.79
CA GLY A 86 3.79 0.29 -9.68
C GLY A 86 4.96 0.36 -8.69
N PHE A 87 5.13 -0.71 -7.90
CA PHE A 87 6.20 -0.85 -6.92
C PHE A 87 7.54 -1.31 -7.54
N PRO A 88 8.69 -0.91 -6.98
CA PRO A 88 9.97 -1.48 -7.35
C PRO A 88 10.04 -2.97 -7.02
N ASN A 89 10.45 -3.79 -8.00
CA ASN A 89 10.56 -5.24 -7.84
C ASN A 89 11.89 -5.70 -7.21
N SER A 90 12.85 -4.80 -7.03
CA SER A 90 14.22 -5.09 -6.59
C SER A 90 14.36 -5.19 -5.07
N TYR A 91 13.45 -4.57 -4.29
CA TYR A 91 13.54 -4.61 -2.84
C TYR A 91 13.19 -5.98 -2.28
N GLN A 92 14.16 -6.57 -1.59
CA GLN A 92 14.02 -7.82 -0.85
C GLN A 92 13.99 -7.48 0.63
N GLY A 93 12.94 -7.90 1.34
CA GLY A 93 12.68 -7.51 2.72
C GLY A 93 11.49 -6.55 2.84
N TRP A 94 11.55 -5.69 3.84
CA TRP A 94 10.45 -4.84 4.28
C TRP A 94 10.80 -3.36 4.20
N ASP A 95 9.77 -2.51 4.09
CA ASP A 95 9.73 -1.06 4.32
C ASP A 95 10.45 -0.13 3.33
N LEU A 96 11.47 -0.59 2.59
CA LEU A 96 12.19 0.27 1.63
C LEU A 96 11.35 0.62 0.39
N GLU A 97 10.41 -0.23 -0.01
CA GLU A 97 9.63 0.01 -1.21
C GLU A 97 8.55 1.09 -1.02
N ASP A 98 8.06 1.29 0.21
CA ASP A 98 7.08 2.35 0.51
C ASP A 98 7.70 3.74 0.35
N HIS A 99 9.01 3.86 0.61
CA HIS A 99 9.74 5.13 0.47
C HIS A 99 9.80 5.60 -0.97
N ASP A 100 10.06 4.69 -1.92
CA ASP A 100 10.12 5.01 -3.35
C ASP A 100 8.76 5.43 -3.91
N ILE A 101 7.66 4.97 -3.32
CA ILE A 101 6.30 5.36 -3.72
C ILE A 101 5.89 6.69 -3.11
N ALA A 102 6.41 7.02 -1.92
CA ALA A 102 6.14 8.27 -1.24
C ALA A 102 6.94 9.47 -1.80
N ALA A 103 8.00 9.21 -2.58
CA ALA A 103 8.90 10.21 -3.16
C ALA A 103 8.31 10.91 -4.39
#